data_AF-A7I9H3-F1
#
_entry.id   AF-A7I9H3-F1
#
_cell.length_a   1.000
_cell.length_b   1.000
_cell.length_c   1.000
_cell.angle_alpha   90.00
_cell.angle_beta   90.00
_cell.angle_gamma   90.00
#
_symmetry.space_group_name_H-M   'P 1'
#
loop_
_entity.id
_entity.type
_entity.pdbx_description
1 polymer ?
#
loop_
_entity_poly.entity_id
_entity_poly.type
_entity_poly.pdbx_seq_one_letter_code
_entity_poly.pdbx_strand_id
1 'polypeptide(L)'
;MDAPIKVKWLIDLLMGVSFLVCFVTGLLKYQDLLELTGLNNIVLPAAQISDLHDWTGLLMGFFVFLHLILNRHWIIATTKKILAVSRKEP
;
A
#
# COMPACT_ATOMS: atom_id res chain seq x y z
N MET A 1 4.54 -24.87 7.57
CA MET A 1 4.98 -24.90 6.17
C MET A 1 5.25 -23.48 5.73
N ASP A 2 6.51 -23.15 5.47
CA ASP A 2 6.85 -21.85 4.90
C ASP A 2 6.34 -21.78 3.46
N ALA A 3 5.68 -20.68 3.11
CA ALA A 3 5.21 -20.48 1.75
C ALA A 3 6.40 -20.45 0.77
N PRO A 4 6.24 -20.99 -0.44
CA PRO A 4 7.30 -20.97 -1.45
C PRO A 4 7.73 -19.53 -1.75
N ILE A 5 9.03 -19.32 -1.95
CA ILE A 5 9.66 -18.00 -2.18
C ILE A 5 8.96 -17.25 -3.32
N LYS A 6 8.54 -17.97 -4.37
CA LYS A 6 7.80 -17.42 -5.51
C LYS A 6 6.50 -16.73 -5.10
N VAL A 7 5.77 -17.28 -4.13
CA VAL A 7 4.50 -16.72 -3.63
C VAL A 7 4.76 -15.45 -2.83
N LYS A 8 5.80 -15.43 -1.99
CA LYS A 8 6.19 -14.22 -1.24
C LYS A 8 6.53 -13.08 -2.21
N TRP A 9 7.36 -13.38 -3.21
CA TRP A 9 7.74 -12.39 -4.23
C TRP A 9 6.54 -11.89 -5.04
N LEU A 10 5.61 -12.78 -5.40
CA LEU A 10 4.39 -12.41 -6.11
C LEU A 10 3.51 -11.48 -5.27
N ILE A 11 3.30 -11.78 -3.98
CA ILE A 11 2.52 -10.93 -3.08
C ILE A 11 3.18 -9.57 -2.91
N ASP A 12 4.49 -9.51 -2.76
CA ASP A 12 5.23 -8.25 -2.63
C ASP A 12 5.12 -7.40 -3.91
N LEU A 13 5.17 -8.03 -5.08
CA LEU A 13 4.98 -7.37 -6.37
C LEU A 13 3.55 -6.84 -6.53
N LEU A 14 2.54 -7.68 -6.24
CA LEU A 14 1.13 -7.29 -6.31
C LEU A 14 0.79 -6.16 -5.32
N MET A 15 1.36 -6.20 -4.13
CA MET A 15 1.27 -5.13 -3.13
C MET A 15 1.86 -3.83 -3.68
N GLY A 16 3.05 -3.88 -4.29
CA GLY A 16 3.70 -2.71 -4.89
C GLY A 16 2.89 -2.10 -6.04
N VAL A 17 2.33 -2.94 -6.93
CA VAL A 17 1.47 -2.47 -8.03
C VAL A 17 0.18 -1.85 -7.49
N SER A 18 -0.47 -2.51 -6.52
CA SER A 18 -1.70 -2.00 -5.91
C SER A 18 -1.48 -0.69 -5.18
N PHE A 19 -0.34 -0.56 -4.49
CA PHE A 19 0.08 0.70 -3.89
C PHE A 19 0.26 1.81 -4.93
N LEU A 20 0.92 1.53 -6.06
CA LEU A 20 1.14 2.52 -7.11
C LEU A 20 -0.19 3.01 -7.70
N VAL A 21 -1.12 2.09 -7.98
CA VAL A 21 -2.46 2.44 -8.48
C VAL A 21 -3.27 3.23 -7.44
N CYS A 22 -3.28 2.79 -6.18
CA CYS A 22 -3.95 3.49 -5.08
C CYS A 22 -3.35 4.88 -4.85
N PHE A 23 -2.02 5.02 -4.99
CA PHE A 23 -1.31 6.29 -4.84
C PHE A 23 -1.62 7.26 -5.98
N VAL A 24 -1.60 6.78 -7.24
CA VAL A 24 -1.94 7.61 -8.40
C VAL A 24 -3.40 8.06 -8.33
N THR A 25 -4.34 7.15 -8.05
CA THR A 25 -5.77 7.50 -7.91
C THR A 25 -6.02 8.46 -6.73
N GLY A 26 -5.28 8.31 -5.62
CA GLY A 26 -5.34 9.23 -4.49
C GLY A 26 -4.78 10.62 -4.80
N LEU A 27 -3.67 10.70 -5.57
CA LEU A 27 -3.12 11.97 -6.03
C LEU A 27 -4.08 12.70 -6.98
N LEU A 28 -4.73 11.97 -7.89
CA LEU A 28 -5.74 12.53 -8.78
C LEU A 28 -6.94 13.08 -7.99
N LYS A 29 -7.42 12.35 -6.97
CA LYS A 29 -8.50 12.82 -6.07
C LYS A 29 -8.11 14.09 -5.30
N TYR A 30 -6.84 14.24 -4.92
CA TYR A 30 -6.35 15.44 -4.23
C TYR A 30 -6.32 16.65 -5.16
N GLN A 31 -6.06 16.44 -6.45
CA GLN A 31 -6.12 17.48 -7.48
C GLN A 31 -7.57 17.91 -7.76
N ASP A 32 -8.54 16.97 -7.78
CA ASP A 32 -9.97 17.29 -7.90
C ASP A 32 -10.51 18.03 -6.64
N LEU A 33 -9.97 17.73 -5.46
CA LEU A 33 -10.28 18.48 -4.22
C LEU A 33 -9.79 19.94 -4.27
N LEU A 34 -8.75 20.23 -5.05
CA LEU A 34 -8.34 21.61 -5.34
C LEU A 34 -9.31 22.29 -6.32
N GLU A 35 -9.96 21.55 -7.24
CA GLU A 35 -10.99 22.11 -8.13
C GLU A 35 -12.29 22.48 -7.40
N LEU A 36 -12.61 21.81 -6.29
CA LEU A 36 -13.70 22.19 -5.36
C LEU A 36 -13.51 23.60 -4.74
N THR A 37 -12.32 24.20 -4.84
CA THR A 37 -12.07 25.60 -4.48
C THR A 37 -12.47 26.62 -5.57
N GLY A 38 -13.03 26.17 -6.70
CA GLY A 38 -13.73 27.05 -7.65
C GLY A 38 -13.37 26.90 -9.14
N LEU A 39 -12.75 25.80 -9.57
CA LEU A 39 -12.45 25.55 -11.00
C LEU A 39 -13.37 24.47 -11.56
N ASN A 40 -14.62 24.89 -11.76
CA ASN A 40 -15.66 24.13 -12.43
C ASN A 40 -15.30 24.01 -13.92
N ASN A 41 -15.13 22.80 -14.47
CA ASN A 41 -15.44 22.40 -15.88
C ASN A 41 -14.67 21.20 -16.44
N ILE A 42 -13.88 20.46 -15.66
CA ILE A 42 -13.41 19.14 -16.11
C ILE A 42 -14.27 18.08 -15.43
N VAL A 43 -15.28 17.58 -16.15
CA VAL A 43 -16.08 16.41 -15.75
C VAL A 43 -15.21 15.17 -15.95
N LEU A 44 -14.12 15.05 -15.19
CA LEU A 44 -13.55 13.75 -14.91
C LEU A 44 -14.57 13.04 -14.01
N PRO A 45 -14.92 11.78 -14.27
CA PRO A 45 -15.82 11.02 -13.41
C PRO A 45 -15.11 10.74 -12.07
N ALA A 46 -15.03 11.75 -11.20
CA ALA A 46 -14.44 11.69 -9.88
C ALA A 46 -15.08 10.57 -9.03
N ALA A 47 -16.34 10.25 -9.30
CA ALA A 47 -17.02 9.08 -8.74
C ALA A 47 -16.33 7.76 -9.12
N GLN A 48 -15.95 7.57 -10.39
CA GLN A 48 -15.28 6.35 -10.85
C GLN A 48 -13.84 6.26 -10.33
N ILE A 49 -13.13 7.40 -10.24
CA ILE A 49 -11.78 7.44 -9.67
C ILE A 49 -11.82 7.15 -8.17
N SER A 50 -12.80 7.67 -7.45
CA SER A 50 -12.97 7.40 -6.01
C SER A 50 -13.34 5.94 -5.76
N ASP A 51 -14.28 5.36 -6.52
CA ASP A 51 -14.61 3.94 -6.40
C ASP A 51 -13.37 3.08 -6.66
N LEU A 52 -12.61 3.37 -7.72
CA LEU A 52 -11.38 2.63 -8.03
C LEU A 52 -10.32 2.78 -6.91
N HIS A 53 -10.18 3.97 -6.32
CA HIS A 53 -9.28 4.20 -5.20
C HIS A 53 -9.68 3.37 -3.97
N ASP A 54 -10.96 3.36 -3.62
CA ASP A 54 -11.45 2.65 -2.45
C ASP A 54 -11.29 1.12 -2.62
N TRP A 55 -11.59 0.60 -3.81
CA TRP A 55 -11.37 -0.82 -4.14
C TRP A 55 -9.88 -1.18 -4.17
N THR A 56 -9.02 -0.36 -4.78
CA THR A 56 -7.57 -0.63 -4.85
C THR A 56 -6.90 -0.48 -3.50
N GLY A 57 -7.35 0.44 -2.65
CA GLY A 57 -6.93 0.57 -1.26
C GLY A 57 -7.31 -0.64 -0.40
N LEU A 58 -8.54 -1.16 -0.55
CA LEU A 58 -8.96 -2.39 0.13
C LEU A 58 -8.12 -3.60 -0.28
N LEU A 59 -7.86 -3.72 -1.59
CA LEU A 59 -7.06 -4.79 -2.17
C LEU A 59 -5.58 -4.69 -1.72
N MET A 60 -5.04 -3.47 -1.63
CA MET A 60 -3.74 -3.19 -1.05
C MET A 60 -3.68 -3.62 0.43
N GLY A 61 -4.69 -3.27 1.24
CA GLY A 61 -4.76 -3.68 2.64
C GLY A 61 -4.74 -5.20 2.81
N PHE A 62 -5.45 -5.93 1.95
CA PHE A 62 -5.42 -7.39 1.92
C PHE A 62 -4.03 -7.94 1.58
N PHE A 63 -3.35 -7.38 0.58
CA PHE A 63 -1.98 -7.80 0.25
C PHE A 63 -0.97 -7.49 1.36
N VAL A 64 -1.09 -6.35 2.05
CA VAL A 64 -0.27 -6.03 3.22
C VAL A 64 -0.47 -7.07 4.32
N PHE A 65 -1.72 -7.47 4.59
CA PHE A 65 -2.02 -8.51 5.58
C PHE A 65 -1.37 -9.85 5.22
N LEU A 66 -1.48 -10.27 3.96
CA LEU A 66 -0.80 -11.48 3.47
C LEU A 66 0.72 -11.37 3.57
N HIS A 67 1.30 -10.23 3.18
CA HIS A 67 2.73 -9.96 3.30
C HIS A 67 3.21 -10.13 4.75
N LEU A 68 2.51 -9.55 5.72
CA LEU A 68 2.85 -9.65 7.14
C LEU A 68 2.80 -11.09 7.66
N ILE A 69 1.78 -11.88 7.28
CA ILE A 69 1.67 -13.28 7.71
C ILE A 69 2.77 -14.16 7.10
N LEU A 70 3.07 -13.96 5.81
CA LEU A 70 4.05 -14.73 5.05
C LEU A 70 5.49 -14.41 5.46
N ASN A 71 5.76 -13.16 5.84
CA ASN A 71 7.08 -12.66 6.24
C ASN A 71 7.24 -12.50 7.76
N ARG A 72 6.28 -12.93 8.58
CA ARG A 72 6.29 -12.77 10.05
C ARG A 72 7.61 -13.17 10.72
N HIS A 73 8.21 -14.28 10.33
CA HIS A 73 9.46 -14.77 10.93
C HIS A 73 10.63 -13.81 10.63
N TRP A 74 10.69 -13.30 9.40
CA TRP A 74 11.68 -12.31 9.01
C TRP A 74 11.43 -10.98 9.74
N ILE A 75 10.18 -10.53 9.83
CA ILE A 75 9.83 -9.29 10.53
C ILE A 75 10.26 -9.37 12.00
N ILE A 76 9.88 -10.42 12.73
CA ILE A 76 10.26 -10.58 14.15
C ILE A 76 11.78 -10.63 14.32
N ALA A 77 12.51 -11.32 13.43
CA ALA A 77 13.96 -11.37 13.47
C ALA A 77 14.60 -9.99 13.23
N THR A 78 14.10 -9.24 12.24
CA THR A 78 14.55 -7.88 11.90
C THR A 78 14.22 -6.89 13.01
N THR A 79 13.00 -6.90 13.56
CA THR A 79 12.60 -6.05 14.69
C THR A 79 13.45 -6.33 15.93
N LYS A 80 13.70 -7.60 16.27
CA LYS A 80 14.62 -7.97 17.35
C LYS A 80 16.03 -7.46 17.10
N LYS A 81 16.54 -7.54 15.87
CA LYS A 81 17.86 -7.02 15.50
C LYS A 81 17.92 -5.50 15.66
N ILE A 82 16.93 -4.76 15.16
CA ILE A 82 16.87 -3.29 15.27
C ILE A 82 16.83 -2.87 16.74
N LEU A 83 15.97 -3.49 17.55
CA LEU A 83 15.88 -3.20 18.99
C LEU A 83 17.15 -3.58 19.76
N ALA A 84 17.79 -4.71 19.41
CA ALA A 84 19.04 -5.13 20.03
C ALA A 84 20.22 -4.24 19.64
N VAL A 85 20.23 -3.69 18.42
CA VAL A 85 21.20 -2.68 17.98
C VAL A 85 21.00 -1.37 18.72
N SER A 86 19.75 -0.90 18.86
CA SER A 86 19.42 0.30 19.64
C SER A 86 19.82 0.18 21.13
N ARG A 87 19.87 -1.04 21.69
CA ARG A 87 20.35 -1.28 23.06
C ARG A 87 21.88 -1.23 23.22
N LYS A 88 22.63 -1.30 22.11
CA LYS A 88 24.10 -1.32 22.12
C LYS A 88 24.74 0.05 21.91
N GLU A 89 23.95 1.11 21.69
CA GLU A 89 24.47 2.47 21.66
C GLU A 89 24.53 3.02 23.10
N PRO A 90 25.72 3.38 23.62
CA PRO A 90 25.91 3.92 24.97
C PRO A 90 25.42 5.36 25.13
#